data_AF-A0A352SX26-F1
#
_entry.id   AF-A0A352SX26-F1
#
_cell.length_a   1.000
_cell.length_b   1.000
_cell.length_c   1.000
_cell.angle_alpha   90.00
_cell.angle_beta   90.00
_cell.angle_gamma   90.00
#
_symmetry.space_group_name_H-M   'P 1'
#
loop_
_entity.id
_entity.type
_entity.pdbx_description
1 polymer ?
#
loop_
_entity_poly.entity_id
_entity_poly.type
_entity_poly.pdbx_seq_one_letter_code
_entity_poly.pdbx_strand_id
1 'polypeptide(L)' 'MLRNIIKYIKEIVIMIFKPDSQIVRSYVILILAGKMEFDEVPDIFNLRKAVENALDLTN' A
#
# COMPACT_ATOMS: atom_id res chain seq x y z
N MET A 1 8.40 8.77 -32.25
CA MET A 1 8.72 7.71 -31.26
C MET A 1 8.70 8.24 -29.82
N LEU A 2 9.45 9.30 -29.51
CA LEU A 2 9.52 9.90 -28.16
C LEU A 2 8.17 10.32 -27.54
N ARG A 3 7.25 10.89 -28.34
CA ARG A 3 5.89 11.28 -27.89
C ARG A 3 5.06 10.11 -27.38
N ASN A 4 5.21 8.92 -27.98
CA ASN A 4 4.45 7.73 -27.59
C ASN A 4 4.96 7.16 -26.26
N ILE A 5 6.28 7.25 -26.02
CA ILE A 5 6.90 6.86 -24.74
C ILE A 5 6.40 7.78 -23.61
N ILE A 6 6.38 9.10 -23.82
CA ILE A 6 5.89 10.06 -22.83
C ILE A 6 4.40 9.84 -22.52
N LYS A 7 3.58 9.51 -23.53
CA LYS A 7 2.16 9.16 -23.34
C LYS A 7 2.01 7.91 -22.46
N TYR A 8 2.80 6.87 -22.72
CA TYR A 8 2.75 5.62 -21.96
C TYR A 8 3.20 5.79 -20.50
N ILE A 9 4.20 6.65 -20.25
CA ILE A 9 4.66 6.98 -18.88
C ILE A 9 3.58 7.75 -18.10
N LYS A 10 2.81 8.62 -18.76
CA LYS A 10 1.70 9.36 -18.13
C LYS A 10 0.51 8.47 -17.74
N GLU A 11 0.36 7.31 -18.38
CA GLU A 11 -0.75 6.38 -18.16
C GLU A 11 -0.41 5.28 -17.14
N ILE A 12 0.77 5.29 -16.53
CA ILE A 12 1.06 4.43 -15.37
C ILE A 12 0.25 4.98 -14.18
N VAL A 13 -0.96 4.46 -14.01
CA VAL A 13 -1.79 4.71 -12.84
C VAL A 13 -1.11 4.05 -11.65
N ILE A 14 -0.34 4.84 -10.90
CA ILE A 14 0.20 4.41 -9.61
C ILE A 14 -0.93 4.52 -8.58
N MET A 15 -1.46 3.38 -8.15
CA MET A 15 -2.43 3.36 -7.07
C MET A 15 -1.72 3.63 -5.74
N ILE A 16 -2.16 4.64 -5.00
CA ILE A 16 -1.60 5.00 -3.68
C ILE A 16 -2.68 4.79 -2.63
N PHE A 17 -2.43 3.88 -1.69
CA PHE A 17 -3.28 3.62 -0.54
C PHE A 17 -3.04 4.68 0.53
N LYS A 18 -4.12 5.31 1.00
CA LYS A 18 -4.08 6.21 2.15
C LYS A 18 -4.13 5.40 3.46
N PRO A 19 -3.47 5.86 4.54
CA PRO A 19 -3.52 5.16 5.84
C PRO A 19 -4.94 4.95 6.38
N ASP A 20 -5.86 5.87 6.06
CA ASP A 20 -7.26 5.83 6.49
C ASP A 20 -8.19 5.02 5.56
N SER A 21 -7.66 4.45 4.47
CA SER A 21 -8.43 3.65 3.53
C SER A 21 -8.94 2.34 4.15
N GLN A 22 -10.08 1.85 3.65
CA GLN A 22 -10.68 0.61 4.17
C GLN A 22 -9.73 -0.59 4.06
N ILE A 23 -8.97 -0.69 2.96
CA ILE A 23 -8.03 -1.79 2.76
C ILE A 23 -6.91 -1.78 3.81
N VAL A 24 -6.30 -0.62 4.09
CA VAL A 24 -5.26 -0.49 5.12
C VAL A 24 -5.83 -0.85 6.50
N ARG A 25 -7.03 -0.35 6.83
CA ARG A 25 -7.71 -0.68 8.10
C ARG A 25 -8.00 -2.17 8.24
N SER A 26 -8.43 -2.85 7.19
CA SER A 26 -8.68 -4.30 7.23
C SER A 26 -7.43 -5.09 7.60
N TYR A 27 -6.28 -4.78 7.00
CA TYR A 27 -5.01 -5.42 7.35
C TYR A 27 -4.60 -5.10 8.79
N VAL A 28 -4.68 -3.84 9.21
CA VAL A 28 -4.40 -3.43 10.60
C VAL A 28 -5.25 -4.23 11.59
N ILE A 29 -6.55 -4.39 11.33
CA ILE A 29 -7.44 -5.16 12.20
C ILE A 29 -7.03 -6.63 12.26
N LEU A 30 -6.70 -7.26 11.12
CA LEU A 30 -6.27 -8.66 11.10
C LEU A 30 -4.98 -8.87 11.89
N ILE A 31 -4.02 -7.94 11.78
CA ILE A 31 -2.75 -7.97 12.51
C ILE A 31 -3.01 -7.81 14.01
N LEU A 32 -3.76 -6.77 14.41
CA LEU A 32 -4.08 -6.53 15.82
C LEU A 32 -4.92 -7.65 16.44
N ALA A 33 -5.72 -8.36 15.63
CA ALA A 33 -6.49 -9.52 16.07
C ALA A 33 -5.66 -10.82 16.14
N GLY A 34 -4.36 -10.79 15.81
CA GLY A 34 -3.49 -11.97 15.76
C GLY A 34 -3.95 -13.01 14.72
N LYS A 35 -4.60 -12.56 13.65
CA LYS A 35 -5.08 -13.41 12.55
C LYS A 35 -4.15 -13.40 11.34
N MET A 36 -3.14 -12.53 11.36
CA MET A 36 -2.18 -12.30 10.30
C MET A 36 -0.94 -11.62 10.90
N GLU A 37 0.25 -11.95 10.44
CA GLU A 37 1.49 -11.27 10.77
C GLU A 37 1.75 -10.11 9.78
N PHE A 38 2.52 -9.10 10.19
CA PHE A 38 2.79 -7.92 9.33
C PHE A 38 3.56 -8.28 8.05
N ASP A 39 4.42 -9.30 8.09
CA ASP A 39 5.19 -9.77 6.94
C ASP A 39 4.28 -10.34 5.83
N GLU A 40 3.10 -10.85 6.18
CA GLU A 40 2.09 -11.36 5.25
C GLU A 40 1.36 -10.26 4.45
N VAL A 41 1.49 -8.98 4.82
CA VAL A 41 0.88 -7.87 4.07
C VAL A 41 1.49 -7.78 2.67
N PRO A 42 0.72 -7.80 1.56
CA PRO A 42 1.29 -7.78 0.22
C PRO A 42 2.15 -6.55 -0.08
N ASP A 43 3.29 -6.75 -0.74
CA ASP A 43 4.14 -5.67 -1.24
C ASP A 43 3.63 -5.17 -2.59
N ILE A 44 2.49 -4.49 -2.55
CA ILE A 44 1.79 -3.96 -3.73
C ILE A 44 1.67 -2.45 -3.58
N PHE A 45 2.21 -1.71 -4.55
CA PHE A 45 2.32 -0.25 -4.53
C PHE A 45 2.92 0.24 -3.18
N ASN A 46 2.15 0.99 -2.38
CA ASN A 46 2.56 1.44 -1.05
C ASN A 46 1.78 0.77 0.09
N LEU A 47 1.08 -0.35 -0.15
CA LEU A 47 0.16 -0.95 0.82
C LEU A 47 0.88 -1.34 2.12
N ARG A 48 1.98 -2.10 2.02
CA ARG A 48 2.77 -2.52 3.19
C ARG A 48 3.25 -1.32 4.00
N LYS A 49 3.74 -0.27 3.31
CA LYS A 49 4.19 0.97 3.98
C LYS A 49 3.04 1.73 4.64
N ALA A 50 1.87 1.76 4.02
CA ALA A 50 0.69 2.40 4.59
C ALA A 50 0.20 1.67 5.85
N VAL A 51 0.26 0.33 5.87
CA VAL A 51 -0.04 -0.49 7.06
C VAL A 51 1.02 -0.29 8.15
N GLU A 52 2.30 -0.26 7.80
CA GLU A 52 3.42 0.00 8.73
C GLU A 52 3.23 1.35 9.47
N ASN A 53 2.93 2.40 8.70
CA ASN A 53 2.67 3.73 9.25
C ASN A 53 1.40 3.73 10.15
N ALA A 54 0.37 2.97 9.79
CA ALA A 54 -0.86 2.90 10.57
C ALA A 54 -0.71 2.11 11.89
N LEU A 55 0.27 1.21 11.95
CA LEU A 55 0.65 0.47 13.17
C LEU A 55 1.70 1.20 14.02
N ASP A 56 2.18 2.37 13.58
CA ASP A 56 3.24 3.15 14.24
C ASP A 56 4.55 2.36 14.45
N LEU A 57 4.90 1.51 13.48
CA LEU A 57 6.11 0.67 13.53
C LEU A 57 7.38 1.42 13.09
N THR A 58 7.25 2.67 12.65
CA THR A 58 8.35 3.54 12.23
C THR A 58 8.99 4.23 13.44
N ASN A 59 9.88 3.53 14.15
CA ASN A 59 10.89 4.18 15.01
C ASN A 59 12.10 4.61 14.17
#